data_AF-A0A9W6BRV5-F1
#
_entry.id   AF-A0A9W6BRV5-F1
#
_cell.length_a   1.000
_cell.length_b   1.000
_cell.length_c   1.000
_cell.angle_alpha   90.00
_cell.angle_beta   90.00
_cell.angle_gamma   90.00
#
_symmetry.space_group_name_H-M   'P 1'
#
loop_
_entity.id
_entity.type
_entity.pdbx_description
1 polymer ?
#
loop_
_entity_poly.entity_id
_entity_poly.type
_entity_poly.pdbx_seq_one_letter_code
_entity_poly.pdbx_strand_id
1 'polypeptide(L)'
;MNQASKQVLGIMRAPHAQGALQQLMASTSFGAQQFRHIGGDKIPEYWGKPSPYTEGTDFLGTPKNHLDLIKKRPLSPDVLEIDNKSLHYKFPLGALSSIANRVTGVAMSVGFAGAGILALRGGLDGCVASLAGNFLLAFPLKFLVSYTIIYHYLGGMRHFVWDLHKIGNNADRTSLLEIPKVEMSSKILLGGSAALAFICALL
;
A
#
# COMPACT_ATOMS: atom_id res chain seq x y z
N MET A 1 13.45 32.55 -29.80
CA MET A 1 13.17 32.25 -28.37
C MET A 1 12.92 33.56 -27.62
N ASN A 2 11.69 33.82 -27.17
CA ASN A 2 11.32 35.03 -26.42
C ASN A 2 11.94 35.05 -25.01
N GLN A 3 12.14 36.23 -24.42
CA GLN A 3 12.79 36.39 -23.10
C GLN A 3 12.19 35.50 -21.99
N ALA A 4 10.86 35.29 -22.00
CA ALA A 4 10.17 34.40 -21.08
C ALA A 4 10.70 32.94 -21.16
N SER A 5 10.99 32.44 -22.36
CA SER A 5 11.55 31.08 -22.53
C SER A 5 12.98 30.95 -21.99
N LYS A 6 13.76 32.05 -22.00
CA LYS A 6 15.11 32.09 -21.42
C LYS A 6 15.06 32.16 -19.89
N GLN A 7 14.09 32.87 -19.33
CA GLN A 7 13.88 32.95 -17.88
C GLN A 7 13.41 31.61 -17.30
N VAL A 8 12.49 30.92 -17.96
CA VAL A 8 12.05 29.56 -17.56
C VAL A 8 13.22 28.56 -17.62
N LEU A 9 14.03 28.61 -18.67
CA LEU A 9 15.24 27.78 -18.75
C LEU A 9 16.27 28.11 -17.66
N GLY A 10 16.39 29.39 -17.30
CA GLY A 10 17.27 29.85 -16.23
C GLY A 10 16.83 29.33 -14.86
N ILE A 11 15.52 29.35 -14.58
CA ILE A 11 14.94 28.80 -13.35
C ILE A 11 15.12 27.28 -13.30
N MET A 12 14.89 26.55 -14.40
CA MET A 12 15.12 25.09 -14.45
C MET A 12 16.58 24.68 -14.29
N ARG A 13 17.53 25.57 -14.60
CA ARG A 13 18.97 25.35 -14.43
C ARG A 13 19.49 25.81 -13.08
N ALA A 14 18.66 26.45 -12.26
CA ALA A 14 19.09 26.92 -10.95
C ALA A 14 19.36 25.72 -10.02
N PRO A 15 20.41 25.75 -9.18
CA PRO A 15 20.81 24.59 -8.36
C PRO A 15 19.72 24.08 -7.44
N HIS A 16 18.87 24.97 -6.92
CA HIS A 16 17.72 24.63 -6.08
C HIS A 16 16.59 23.96 -6.87
N ALA A 17 16.37 24.37 -8.13
CA ALA A 17 15.39 23.73 -9.01
C ALA A 17 15.88 22.36 -9.49
N GLN A 18 17.19 22.22 -9.74
CA GLN A 18 17.83 20.94 -10.04
C GLN A 18 17.78 19.99 -8.83
N GLY A 19 18.03 20.49 -7.62
CA GLY A 19 17.88 19.72 -6.38
C GLY A 19 16.45 19.25 -6.15
N ALA A 20 15.46 20.14 -6.33
CA ALA A 20 14.04 19.79 -6.24
C ALA A 20 13.60 18.79 -7.33
N LEU A 21 14.10 18.95 -8.56
CA LEU A 21 13.84 18.03 -9.67
C LEU A 21 14.51 16.68 -9.43
N GLN A 22 15.71 16.65 -8.87
CA GLN A 22 16.42 15.42 -8.53
C GLN A 22 15.77 14.70 -7.35
N GLN A 23 15.24 15.44 -6.39
CA GLN A 23 14.45 14.91 -5.28
C GLN A 23 13.06 14.42 -5.74
N LEU A 24 12.46 15.06 -6.75
CA LEU A 24 11.25 14.61 -7.43
C LEU A 24 11.49 13.37 -8.30
N MET A 25 12.63 13.31 -9.00
CA MET A 25 13.08 12.13 -9.75
C MET A 25 13.41 10.97 -8.80
N ALA A 26 14.00 11.26 -7.64
CA ALA A 26 14.26 10.29 -6.59
C ALA A 26 12.96 9.83 -5.90
N SER A 27 11.96 10.70 -5.72
CA SER A 27 10.66 10.30 -5.17
C SER A 27 9.77 9.59 -6.19
N THR A 28 9.97 9.83 -7.49
CA THR A 28 9.36 9.07 -8.61
C THR A 28 10.13 7.80 -8.95
N SER A 29 11.25 7.51 -8.28
CA SER A 29 11.94 6.21 -8.34
C SER A 29 11.19 5.07 -7.61
N PHE A 30 9.86 5.15 -7.57
CA PHE A 30 8.96 4.01 -7.44
C PHE A 30 9.22 2.92 -8.50
N GLY A 31 9.97 3.23 -9.57
CA GLY A 31 10.38 2.26 -10.59
C GLY A 31 11.53 1.33 -10.21
N ALA A 32 12.24 1.58 -9.10
CA ALA A 32 13.36 0.72 -8.65
C ALA A 32 13.01 -0.11 -7.41
N GLN A 33 11.75 -0.07 -6.95
CA GLN A 33 11.22 -1.20 -6.21
C GLN A 33 11.09 -2.30 -7.26
N GLN A 34 12.12 -3.15 -7.33
CA GLN A 34 12.09 -4.39 -8.07
C GLN A 34 10.74 -5.01 -7.74
N PHE A 35 9.78 -4.98 -8.69
CA PHE A 35 8.54 -5.72 -8.61
C PHE A 35 8.96 -7.20 -8.68
N ARG A 36 9.62 -7.68 -7.63
CA ARG A 36 9.68 -9.08 -7.27
C ARG A 36 8.24 -9.37 -6.92
N HIS A 37 7.47 -9.73 -7.93
CA HIS A 37 6.16 -10.29 -7.75
C HIS A 37 6.35 -11.42 -6.75
N ILE A 38 5.86 -11.24 -5.52
CA ILE A 38 5.84 -12.32 -4.54
C ILE A 38 4.89 -13.34 -5.16
N GLY A 39 5.46 -14.43 -5.69
CA GLY A 39 4.73 -15.40 -6.51
C GLY A 39 4.92 -15.27 -8.02
N GLY A 40 6.01 -14.67 -8.53
CA GLY A 40 6.26 -14.61 -9.98
C GLY A 40 6.04 -15.96 -10.67
N ASP A 41 5.17 -16.00 -11.69
CA ASP A 41 4.67 -17.19 -12.41
C ASP A 41 5.76 -18.04 -13.11
N LYS A 42 7.04 -17.75 -12.86
CA LYS A 42 8.18 -18.35 -13.54
C LYS A 42 9.03 -19.09 -12.54
N ILE A 43 8.95 -20.41 -12.62
CA ILE A 43 9.87 -21.35 -11.99
C ILE A 43 11.30 -20.95 -12.40
N PRO A 44 12.24 -20.77 -11.46
CA PRO A 44 13.62 -20.43 -11.81
C PRO A 44 14.22 -21.44 -12.80
N GLU A 45 15.00 -20.95 -13.76
CA GLU A 45 15.57 -21.77 -14.86
C GLU A 45 16.33 -23.01 -14.37
N TYR A 46 17.04 -22.86 -13.25
CA TYR A 46 17.85 -23.91 -12.62
C TYR A 46 17.17 -24.60 -11.44
N TRP A 47 15.86 -24.43 -11.25
CA TRP A 47 15.15 -25.05 -10.13
C TRP A 47 15.22 -26.59 -10.21
N GLY A 48 15.98 -27.21 -9.30
CA GLY A 48 16.21 -28.66 -9.28
C GLY A 48 17.10 -29.19 -10.41
N LYS A 49 17.76 -28.31 -11.18
CA LYS A 49 18.74 -28.68 -12.22
C LYS A 49 20.17 -28.31 -11.78
N PRO A 50 21.19 -28.96 -12.34
CA PRO A 50 22.56 -28.46 -12.22
C PRO A 50 22.64 -27.02 -12.73
N SER A 51 23.32 -26.17 -11.96
CA SER A 51 23.64 -24.78 -12.30
C SER A 51 25.15 -24.55 -12.09
N PRO A 52 25.69 -23.41 -12.52
CA PRO A 52 27.08 -23.05 -12.20
C PRO A 52 27.40 -23.04 -10.69
N TYR A 53 26.39 -23.05 -9.82
CA TYR A 53 26.50 -22.94 -8.36
C TYR A 53 26.03 -24.19 -7.60
N THR A 54 25.38 -25.16 -8.24
CA THR A 54 24.85 -26.36 -7.57
C THR A 54 24.76 -27.54 -8.52
N GLU A 55 25.02 -28.75 -8.02
CA GLU A 55 24.92 -30.00 -8.78
C GLU A 55 23.47 -30.42 -9.08
N GLY A 56 22.47 -29.67 -8.58
CA GLY A 56 21.04 -29.96 -8.78
C GLY A 56 20.49 -30.96 -7.76
N THR A 57 19.27 -31.44 -8.00
CA THR A 57 18.55 -32.32 -7.05
C THR A 57 18.37 -33.75 -7.57
N ASP A 58 19.13 -34.15 -8.58
CA ASP A 58 19.05 -35.50 -9.16
C ASP A 58 19.34 -36.60 -8.12
N PHE A 59 20.23 -36.32 -7.15
CA PHE A 59 20.54 -37.22 -6.02
C PHE A 59 19.33 -37.49 -5.10
N LEU A 60 18.34 -36.60 -5.08
CA LEU A 60 17.10 -36.76 -4.31
C LEU A 60 16.03 -37.57 -5.09
N GLY A 61 16.39 -38.11 -6.26
CA GLY A 61 15.45 -38.83 -7.13
C GLY A 61 14.53 -37.88 -7.93
N THR A 62 14.98 -36.67 -8.22
CA THR A 62 14.21 -35.72 -9.04
C THR A 62 13.99 -36.31 -10.44
N PRO A 63 12.75 -36.42 -10.93
CA PRO A 63 12.49 -37.02 -12.23
C PRO A 63 12.97 -36.09 -13.35
N LYS A 64 13.44 -36.65 -14.48
CA LYS A 64 13.99 -35.88 -15.61
C LYS A 64 13.02 -34.84 -16.21
N ASN A 65 11.72 -35.05 -16.04
CA ASN A 65 10.64 -34.17 -16.49
C ASN A 65 10.11 -33.24 -15.38
N HIS A 66 10.86 -33.03 -14.29
CA HIS A 66 10.40 -32.26 -13.12
C HIS A 66 9.93 -30.85 -13.47
N LEU A 67 10.61 -30.15 -14.39
CA LEU A 67 10.19 -28.81 -14.79
C LEU A 67 8.80 -28.80 -15.43
N ASP A 68 8.48 -29.80 -16.26
CA ASP A 68 7.17 -29.91 -16.89
C ASP A 68 6.09 -30.30 -15.89
N LEU A 69 6.45 -31.07 -14.86
CA LEU A 69 5.54 -31.38 -13.75
C LEU A 69 5.27 -30.15 -12.90
N ILE A 70 6.30 -29.34 -12.59
CA ILE A 70 6.14 -28.12 -11.79
C ILE A 70 5.32 -27.07 -12.55
N LYS A 71 5.50 -26.95 -13.87
CA LYS A 71 4.66 -26.07 -14.71
C LYS A 71 3.18 -26.45 -14.70
N LYS A 72 2.87 -27.72 -14.43
CA LYS A 72 1.50 -28.24 -14.33
C LYS A 72 0.93 -28.17 -12.91
N ARG A 73 1.72 -27.75 -11.91
CA ARG A 73 1.22 -27.63 -10.53
C ARG A 73 0.29 -26.42 -10.46
N PRO A 74 -0.99 -26.62 -10.11
CA PRO A 74 -1.89 -25.49 -9.91
C PRO A 74 -1.46 -24.70 -8.68
N LEU A 75 -1.67 -23.38 -8.72
CA LEU A 75 -1.66 -22.56 -7.51
C LEU A 75 -2.92 -22.89 -6.71
N SER A 76 -2.76 -23.16 -5.42
CA SER A 76 -3.91 -23.35 -4.53
C SER A 76 -4.69 -22.04 -4.40
N PRO A 77 -6.03 -22.09 -4.35
CA PRO A 77 -6.85 -20.94 -4.00
C PRO A 77 -6.39 -20.31 -2.68
N ASP A 78 -6.33 -18.98 -2.64
CA ASP A 78 -5.94 -18.22 -1.46
C ASP A 78 -7.07 -17.27 -1.03
N VAL A 79 -7.22 -16.13 -1.69
CA VAL A 79 -8.22 -15.10 -1.38
C VAL A 79 -9.56 -15.45 -2.02
N LEU A 80 -9.56 -15.87 -3.28
CA LEU A 80 -10.73 -16.24 -4.06
C LEU A 80 -10.76 -17.75 -4.31
N GLU A 81 -11.96 -18.31 -4.51
CA GLU A 81 -12.11 -19.69 -4.97
C GLU A 81 -11.60 -19.89 -6.41
N ILE A 82 -11.43 -21.15 -6.83
CA ILE A 82 -10.92 -21.54 -8.17
C ILE A 82 -11.73 -20.88 -9.30
N ASP A 83 -13.03 -20.64 -9.08
CA ASP A 83 -13.92 -20.04 -10.07
C ASP A 83 -14.03 -18.51 -9.97
N ASN A 84 -13.31 -17.87 -9.05
CA ASN A 84 -13.29 -16.43 -8.75
C ASN A 84 -14.66 -15.82 -8.37
N LYS A 85 -15.64 -16.62 -7.91
CA LYS A 85 -16.98 -16.10 -7.57
C LYS A 85 -17.18 -15.79 -6.10
N SER A 86 -16.40 -16.41 -5.23
CA SER A 86 -16.52 -16.31 -3.78
C SER A 86 -15.15 -16.16 -3.11
N LEU A 87 -15.17 -15.67 -1.87
CA LEU A 87 -13.98 -15.60 -1.03
C LEU A 87 -13.66 -16.99 -0.47
N HIS A 88 -12.43 -17.45 -0.67
CA HIS A 88 -11.94 -18.69 -0.08
C HIS A 88 -11.42 -18.47 1.35
N TYR A 89 -10.69 -17.38 1.58
CA TYR A 89 -10.12 -17.06 2.89
C TYR A 89 -11.12 -16.40 3.83
N LYS A 90 -11.23 -16.93 5.06
CA LYS A 90 -11.99 -16.28 6.14
C LYS A 90 -11.14 -15.17 6.78
N PHE A 91 -11.38 -13.93 6.38
CA PHE A 91 -10.60 -12.79 6.84
C PHE A 91 -10.79 -12.50 8.35
N PRO A 92 -9.73 -12.60 9.18
CA PRO A 92 -9.78 -12.09 10.55
C PRO A 92 -9.76 -10.56 10.54
N LEU A 93 -10.26 -9.95 11.62
CA LEU A 93 -10.30 -8.48 11.76
C LEU A 93 -8.91 -7.84 11.65
N GLY A 94 -7.87 -8.51 12.13
CA GLY A 94 -6.49 -8.05 11.96
C GLY A 94 -6.10 -7.91 10.48
N ALA A 95 -6.45 -8.88 9.64
CA ALA A 95 -6.17 -8.83 8.20
C ALA A 95 -6.97 -7.73 7.49
N LEU A 96 -8.26 -7.60 7.81
CA LEU A 96 -9.09 -6.51 7.28
C LEU A 96 -8.54 -5.14 7.67
N SER A 97 -8.07 -4.98 8.91
CA SER A 97 -7.49 -3.71 9.36
C SER A 97 -6.17 -3.38 8.63
N SER A 98 -5.38 -4.39 8.28
CA SER A 98 -4.16 -4.22 7.48
C SER A 98 -4.48 -3.80 6.04
N ILE A 99 -5.47 -4.45 5.40
CA ILE A 99 -5.93 -4.07 4.06
C ILE A 99 -6.47 -2.65 4.06
N ALA A 100 -7.33 -2.31 5.03
CA ALA A 100 -7.87 -0.96 5.18
C ALA A 100 -6.74 0.08 5.32
N ASN A 101 -5.69 -0.21 6.09
CA ASN A 101 -4.57 0.73 6.24
C ASN A 101 -3.83 0.98 4.92
N ARG A 102 -3.69 -0.04 4.07
CA ARG A 102 -3.13 0.12 2.72
C ARG A 102 -4.05 0.95 1.81
N VAL A 103 -5.34 0.62 1.81
CA VAL A 103 -6.34 1.32 1.00
C VAL A 103 -6.43 2.80 1.37
N THR A 104 -6.47 3.13 2.67
CA THR A 104 -6.47 4.53 3.13
C THR A 104 -5.18 5.26 2.76
N GLY A 105 -4.04 4.58 2.80
CA GLY A 105 -2.75 5.13 2.36
C GLY A 105 -2.75 5.49 0.88
N VAL A 106 -3.18 4.56 0.03
CA VAL A 106 -3.30 4.80 -1.43
C VAL A 106 -4.30 5.92 -1.71
N ALA A 107 -5.48 5.89 -1.09
CA ALA A 107 -6.49 6.92 -1.25
C ALA A 107 -5.96 8.31 -0.86
N MET A 108 -5.21 8.40 0.24
CA MET A 108 -4.58 9.63 0.69
C MET A 108 -3.49 10.10 -0.29
N SER A 109 -2.62 9.22 -0.79
CA SER A 109 -1.61 9.57 -1.79
C SER A 109 -2.24 10.11 -3.08
N VAL A 110 -3.27 9.44 -3.61
CA VAL A 110 -4.01 9.90 -4.79
C VAL A 110 -4.74 11.21 -4.51
N GLY A 111 -5.36 11.34 -3.34
CA GLY A 111 -6.08 12.55 -2.92
C GLY A 111 -5.17 13.77 -2.86
N PHE A 112 -4.02 13.68 -2.19
CA PHE A 112 -3.05 14.78 -2.12
C PHE A 112 -2.43 15.10 -3.49
N ALA A 113 -2.08 14.10 -4.29
CA ALA A 113 -1.58 14.32 -5.65
C ALA A 113 -2.63 15.04 -6.53
N GLY A 114 -3.89 14.61 -6.47
CA GLY A 114 -5.00 15.23 -7.19
C GLY A 114 -5.25 16.67 -6.73
N ALA A 115 -5.29 16.91 -5.42
CA ALA A 115 -5.43 18.26 -4.85
C ALA A 115 -4.27 19.17 -5.26
N GLY A 116 -3.04 18.65 -5.27
CA GLY A 116 -1.85 19.37 -5.74
C GLY A 116 -1.94 19.76 -7.22
N ILE A 117 -2.40 18.84 -8.09
CA ILE A 117 -2.64 19.14 -9.51
C ILE A 117 -3.71 20.22 -9.69
N LEU A 118 -4.82 20.14 -8.94
CA LEU A 118 -5.88 21.14 -8.97
C LEU A 118 -5.39 22.51 -8.49
N ALA A 119 -4.58 22.54 -7.42
CA ALA A 119 -3.98 23.77 -6.90
C ALA A 119 -3.08 24.43 -7.95
N LEU A 120 -2.20 23.65 -8.60
CA LEU A 120 -1.30 24.15 -9.65
C LEU A 120 -2.05 24.70 -10.88
N ARG A 121 -3.28 24.25 -11.11
CA ARG A 121 -4.16 24.74 -12.20
C ARG A 121 -5.10 25.86 -11.75
N GLY A 122 -5.06 26.28 -10.48
CA GLY A 122 -5.95 27.30 -9.93
C GLY A 122 -7.42 26.86 -9.76
N GLY A 123 -7.70 25.54 -9.79
CA GLY A 123 -9.07 25.00 -9.74
C GLY A 123 -9.50 24.48 -8.36
N LEU A 124 -8.59 24.44 -7.38
CA LEU A 124 -8.86 23.83 -6.08
C LEU A 124 -9.97 24.58 -5.32
N ASP A 125 -9.88 25.91 -5.23
CA ASP A 125 -10.84 26.71 -4.45
C ASP A 125 -12.26 26.59 -5.00
N GLY A 126 -12.41 26.62 -6.33
CA GLY A 126 -13.71 26.43 -6.99
C GLY A 126 -14.29 25.03 -6.75
N CYS A 127 -13.45 24.00 -6.79
CA CYS A 127 -13.85 22.62 -6.48
C CYS A 127 -14.36 22.52 -5.03
N VAL A 128 -13.59 23.02 -4.06
CA VAL A 128 -13.97 22.99 -2.64
C VAL A 128 -15.26 23.78 -2.41
N ALA A 129 -15.38 24.99 -2.97
CA ALA A 129 -16.58 25.83 -2.83
C ALA A 129 -17.83 25.14 -3.41
N SER A 130 -17.70 24.47 -4.56
CA SER A 130 -18.81 23.75 -5.19
C SER A 130 -19.34 22.58 -4.35
N LEU A 131 -18.48 21.95 -3.56
CA LEU A 131 -18.81 20.81 -2.70
C LEU A 131 -19.32 21.27 -1.33
N ALA A 132 -18.79 22.38 -0.80
CA ALA A 132 -19.11 22.90 0.52
C ALA A 132 -20.55 23.44 0.61
N GLY A 133 -21.14 23.90 -0.50
CA GLY A 133 -22.47 24.51 -0.53
C GLY A 133 -23.64 23.54 -0.34
N ASN A 134 -23.42 22.22 -0.35
CA ASN A 134 -24.47 21.23 -0.19
C ASN A 134 -24.12 20.25 0.94
N PHE A 135 -24.87 20.28 2.04
CA PHE A 135 -24.63 19.41 3.20
C PHE A 135 -24.62 17.91 2.85
N LEU A 136 -25.50 17.47 1.94
CA LEU A 136 -25.59 16.07 1.52
C LEU A 136 -24.35 15.59 0.76
N LEU A 137 -23.55 16.52 0.21
CA LEU A 137 -22.27 16.23 -0.42
C LEU A 137 -21.10 16.51 0.52
N ALA A 138 -21.12 17.66 1.20
CA ALA A 138 -20.06 18.12 2.08
C ALA A 138 -19.84 17.15 3.26
N PHE A 139 -20.91 16.73 3.94
CA PHE A 139 -20.80 15.86 5.11
C PHE A 139 -20.13 14.51 4.80
N PRO A 140 -20.62 13.68 3.84
CA PRO A 140 -19.98 12.40 3.56
C PRO A 140 -18.55 12.56 3.03
N LEU A 141 -18.25 13.62 2.25
CA LEU A 141 -16.88 13.87 1.80
C LEU A 141 -15.95 14.26 2.94
N LYS A 142 -16.36 15.15 3.84
CA LYS A 142 -15.60 15.50 5.05
C LYS A 142 -15.37 14.26 5.93
N PHE A 143 -16.38 13.41 6.07
CA PHE A 143 -16.25 12.15 6.81
C PHE A 143 -15.23 11.22 6.15
N LEU A 144 -15.31 10.97 4.85
CA LEU A 144 -14.39 10.07 4.14
C LEU A 144 -12.94 10.59 4.18
N VAL A 145 -12.73 11.88 3.95
CA VAL A 145 -11.40 12.51 4.05
C VAL A 145 -10.87 12.41 5.48
N SER A 146 -11.68 12.74 6.49
CA SER A 146 -11.27 12.65 7.89
C SER A 146 -10.97 11.20 8.30
N TYR A 147 -11.82 10.25 7.90
CA TYR A 147 -11.65 8.84 8.21
C TYR A 147 -10.38 8.27 7.61
N THR A 148 -10.11 8.55 6.33
CA THR A 148 -8.88 8.05 5.67
C THR A 148 -7.62 8.55 6.38
N ILE A 149 -7.56 9.84 6.74
CA ILE A 149 -6.42 10.42 7.46
C ILE A 149 -6.29 9.83 8.87
N ILE A 150 -7.35 9.86 9.67
CA ILE A 150 -7.33 9.40 11.07
C ILE A 150 -7.02 7.91 11.13
N TYR A 151 -7.72 7.10 10.33
CA TYR A 151 -7.52 5.65 10.31
C TYR A 151 -6.10 5.29 9.90
N HIS A 152 -5.57 5.90 8.83
CA HIS A 152 -4.22 5.61 8.37
C HIS A 152 -3.16 6.02 9.39
N TYR A 153 -3.35 7.18 10.05
CA TYR A 153 -2.42 7.67 11.06
C TYR A 153 -2.41 6.78 12.31
N LEU A 154 -3.59 6.48 12.88
CA LEU A 154 -3.70 5.58 14.04
C LEU A 154 -3.23 4.16 13.70
N GLY A 155 -3.53 3.68 12.49
CA GLY A 155 -3.06 2.38 11.99
C GLY A 155 -1.54 2.34 11.85
N GLY A 156 -0.94 3.40 11.31
CA GLY A 156 0.51 3.59 11.25
C GLY A 156 1.17 3.59 12.63
N MET A 157 0.62 4.32 13.59
CA MET A 157 1.12 4.28 14.98
C MET A 157 1.03 2.88 15.58
N ARG A 158 -0.07 2.15 15.33
CA ARG A 158 -0.19 0.75 15.78
C ARG A 158 0.91 -0.12 15.16
N HIS A 159 1.19 0.05 13.87
CA HIS A 159 2.28 -0.67 13.21
C HIS A 159 3.64 -0.35 13.81
N PHE A 160 3.95 0.93 14.07
CA PHE A 160 5.18 1.30 14.76
C PHE A 160 5.32 0.66 16.14
N VAL A 161 4.23 0.59 16.91
CA VAL A 161 4.22 -0.10 18.21
C VAL A 161 4.47 -1.61 18.04
N TRP A 162 3.85 -2.23 17.03
CA TRP A 162 4.04 -3.65 16.73
C TRP A 162 5.47 -3.99 16.31
N ASP A 163 6.14 -3.10 15.57
CA ASP A 163 7.53 -3.30 15.15
C ASP A 163 8.52 -3.34 16.33
N LEU A 164 8.14 -2.81 17.50
CA LEU A 164 8.95 -2.87 18.71
C LEU A 164 8.83 -4.20 19.47
N HIS A 165 7.90 -5.09 19.07
CA HIS A 165 7.65 -6.36 19.74
C HIS A 165 8.34 -7.53 19.04
N LYS A 166 8.77 -8.53 19.83
CA LYS A 166 9.31 -9.77 19.28
C LYS A 166 8.22 -10.58 18.55
N ILE A 167 8.59 -11.22 17.45
CA ILE A 167 7.70 -11.99 16.58
C ILE A 167 8.11 -13.48 16.50
N GLY A 168 7.16 -14.35 16.17
CA GLY A 168 7.40 -15.79 15.96
C GLY A 168 7.71 -16.55 17.25
N ASN A 169 8.66 -17.48 17.20
CA ASN A 169 9.01 -18.34 18.34
C ASN A 169 9.60 -17.60 19.54
N ASN A 170 9.92 -16.31 19.38
CA ASN A 170 10.43 -15.43 20.44
C ASN A 170 9.38 -14.45 20.98
N ALA A 171 8.12 -14.57 20.54
CA ALA A 171 7.06 -13.68 20.99
C ALA A 171 6.70 -13.93 22.46
N ASP A 172 6.65 -12.86 23.24
CA ASP A 172 6.20 -12.92 24.63
C ASP A 172 4.68 -13.15 24.66
N ARG A 173 4.18 -14.08 25.50
CA ARG A 173 2.73 -14.40 25.61
C ARG A 173 1.86 -13.27 26.14
N THR A 174 2.48 -12.17 26.55
CA THR A 174 1.84 -10.93 27.00
C THR A 174 1.93 -9.82 25.95
N SER A 175 2.50 -10.12 24.78
CA SER A 175 2.71 -9.18 23.68
C SER A 175 1.39 -8.62 23.14
N LEU A 176 1.46 -7.41 22.59
CA LEU A 176 0.36 -6.80 21.86
C LEU A 176 0.03 -7.52 20.54
N LEU A 177 0.91 -8.44 20.10
CA LEU A 177 0.75 -9.26 18.91
C LEU A 177 -0.05 -10.55 19.15
N GLU A 178 -0.43 -10.83 20.39
CA GLU A 178 -1.33 -11.92 20.70
C GLU A 178 -2.71 -11.69 20.05
N ILE A 179 -3.31 -12.76 19.53
CA ILE A 179 -4.55 -12.71 18.72
C ILE A 179 -5.65 -11.87 19.40
N PRO A 180 -5.97 -12.04 20.70
CA PRO A 180 -7.01 -11.24 21.34
C PRO A 180 -6.69 -9.74 21.39
N LYS A 181 -5.41 -9.38 21.54
CA LYS A 181 -4.96 -7.98 21.58
C LYS A 181 -4.96 -7.35 20.20
N VAL A 182 -4.58 -8.12 19.18
CA VAL A 182 -4.67 -7.71 17.76
C VAL A 182 -6.13 -7.49 17.35
N GLU A 183 -7.05 -8.37 17.74
CA GLU A 183 -8.48 -8.21 17.46
C GLU A 183 -9.06 -6.99 18.16
N MET A 184 -8.77 -6.82 19.45
CA MET A 184 -9.25 -5.68 20.23
C MET A 184 -8.73 -4.36 19.66
N SER A 185 -7.42 -4.25 19.40
CA SER A 185 -6.83 -3.05 18.81
C SER A 185 -7.37 -2.79 17.40
N SER A 186 -7.73 -3.81 16.62
CA SER A 186 -8.37 -3.64 15.30
C SER A 186 -9.79 -3.09 15.40
N LYS A 187 -10.59 -3.55 16.37
CA LYS A 187 -11.93 -3.01 16.64
C LYS A 187 -11.86 -1.55 17.07
N ILE A 188 -10.95 -1.23 17.99
CA ILE A 188 -10.72 0.14 18.46
C ILE A 188 -10.26 1.02 17.29
N LEU A 189 -9.36 0.55 16.44
CA LEU A 189 -8.89 1.30 15.29
C LEU A 189 -10.04 1.59 14.30
N LEU A 190 -10.83 0.59 13.92
CA LEU A 190 -11.96 0.77 12.99
C LEU A 190 -13.05 1.68 13.56
N GLY A 191 -13.54 1.37 14.77
CA GLY A 191 -14.64 2.10 15.39
C GLY A 191 -14.22 3.48 15.91
N GLY A 192 -13.07 3.57 16.57
CA GLY A 192 -12.53 4.82 17.10
C GLY A 192 -12.22 5.83 16.00
N SER A 193 -11.61 5.38 14.89
CA SER A 193 -11.38 6.28 13.74
C SER A 193 -12.69 6.76 13.11
N ALA A 194 -13.71 5.90 13.03
CA ALA A 194 -15.03 6.29 12.51
C ALA A 194 -15.70 7.33 13.42
N ALA A 195 -15.66 7.14 14.73
CA ALA A 195 -16.22 8.10 15.68
C ALA A 195 -15.51 9.46 15.61
N LEU A 196 -14.17 9.47 15.57
CA LEU A 196 -13.39 10.71 15.43
C LEU A 196 -13.66 11.39 14.09
N ALA A 197 -13.71 10.64 12.99
CA ALA A 197 -14.02 11.17 11.67
C ALA A 197 -15.43 11.76 11.59
N PHE A 198 -16.41 11.16 12.28
CA PHE A 198 -17.76 11.69 12.39
C PHE A 198 -17.78 13.04 13.10
N ILE A 199 -17.05 13.17 14.21
CA ILE A 199 -16.90 14.45 14.92
C ILE A 199 -16.24 15.49 13.99
N CYS A 200 -15.15 15.14 13.32
CA CYS A 200 -14.48 16.03 12.35
C CYS A 200 -15.38 16.43 11.18
N ALA A 201 -16.30 15.57 10.74
CA ALA A 201 -17.22 15.88 9.66
C ALA A 201 -18.27 16.94 10.05
N LEU A 202 -18.60 17.04 11.35
CA LEU A 202 -19.56 18.00 11.89
C LEU A 202 -18.98 19.40 12.15
N LEU A 203 -17.65 19.50 12.34
CA LEU A 203 -16.93 20.77 12.52
C LEU A 203 -16.70 21.46 11.18
#